data_AF-A0A847ZH48-F1
#
_entry.id   AF-A0A847ZH48-F1
#
_cell.length_a   1.000
_cell.length_b   1.000
_cell.length_c   1.000
_cell.angle_alpha   90.00
_cell.angle_beta   90.00
_cell.angle_gamma   90.00
#
_symmetry.space_group_name_H-M   'P 1'
#
loop_
_entity.id
_entity.type
_entity.pdbx_description
1 polymer ?
#
loop_
_entity_poly.entity_id
_entity_poly.type
_entity_poly.pdbx_seq_one_letter_code
_entity_poly.pdbx_strand_id
1 'polypeptide(L)'
;MGFWEMFYKNKLALTGCAIVVLLFVVSLLAPWISPCDPGAIDLQNVLAPPSGEHWFGTDQLGRDVLSRMIWGARISLKVGFVATGLAILIGMILGAVAGYYGGWIDAVIMRFVDVMLCFPAFFLILAVIAFLEPSIWNIMIVIGLTGWMGVTRLVRADFISLRERDFVRAARAIGANDARIIFLHILPNALASILVAATLGIAGAILTESALSFLGIGVQPPTPSWGNILTAGKDNI
;
A
#
# COMPACT_ATOMS: atom_id res chain seq x y z
N MET A 1 30.75 -1.46 -6.52
CA MET A 1 30.03 -0.43 -5.74
C MET A 1 29.01 -1.13 -4.87
N GLY A 2 28.98 -0.83 -3.59
CA GLY A 2 27.96 -1.38 -2.68
C GLY A 2 26.56 -0.83 -3.03
N PHE A 3 25.51 -1.54 -2.63
CA PHE A 3 24.12 -1.07 -2.76
C PHE A 3 23.95 0.36 -2.25
N TRP A 4 24.52 0.66 -1.08
CA TRP A 4 24.49 1.98 -0.46
C TRP A 4 25.15 3.06 -1.31
N GLU A 5 26.30 2.77 -1.93
CA GLU A 5 26.99 3.73 -2.81
C GLU A 5 26.20 4.04 -4.08
N MET A 6 25.50 3.04 -4.65
CA MET A 6 24.61 3.28 -5.78
C MET A 6 23.37 4.07 -5.36
N PHE A 7 22.82 3.79 -4.17
CA PHE A 7 21.65 4.50 -3.66
C PHE A 7 21.94 5.98 -3.43
N TYR A 8 23.05 6.33 -2.77
CA TYR A 8 23.43 7.73 -2.52
C TYR A 8 23.73 8.51 -3.79
N LYS A 9 24.14 7.84 -4.88
CA LYS A 9 24.39 8.49 -6.18
C LYS A 9 23.10 8.72 -6.97
N ASN A 10 22.03 8.01 -6.68
CA ASN A 10 20.77 8.14 -7.37
C ASN A 10 19.91 9.25 -6.75
N LYS A 11 19.97 10.46 -7.34
CA LYS A 11 19.22 11.63 -6.88
C LYS A 11 17.71 11.38 -6.78
N LEU A 12 17.13 10.59 -7.69
CA LEU A 12 15.70 10.27 -7.68
C LEU A 12 15.32 9.36 -6.51
N ALA A 13 16.18 8.37 -6.19
CA ALA A 13 15.95 7.50 -5.04
C ALA A 13 16.04 8.29 -3.72
N LEU A 14 16.98 9.23 -3.64
CA LEU A 14 17.16 10.11 -2.48
C LEU A 14 15.99 11.07 -2.28
N THR A 15 15.52 11.73 -3.33
CA THR A 15 14.36 12.64 -3.23
C THR A 15 13.08 11.89 -2.88
N GLY A 16 12.84 10.74 -3.51
CA GLY A 16 11.70 9.88 -3.18
C GLY A 16 11.75 9.40 -1.72
N CYS A 17 12.91 8.95 -1.25
CA CYS A 17 13.11 8.56 0.15
C CYS A 17 12.85 9.74 1.11
N ALA A 18 13.37 10.93 0.81
CA ALA A 18 13.15 12.11 1.62
C ALA A 18 11.66 12.48 1.73
N ILE A 19 10.91 12.40 0.63
CA ILE A 19 9.46 12.67 0.62
C ILE A 19 8.72 11.65 1.50
N VAL A 20 9.01 10.35 1.33
CA VAL A 20 8.36 9.30 2.13
C VAL A 20 8.69 9.45 3.62
N VAL A 21 9.95 9.71 3.95
CA VAL A 21 10.37 9.95 5.35
C VAL A 21 9.67 11.17 5.92
N LEU A 22 9.56 12.26 5.16
CA LEU A 22 8.82 13.46 5.57
C LEU A 22 7.35 13.14 5.88
N LEU A 23 6.66 12.40 5.00
CA LEU A 23 5.26 12.01 5.22
C LEU A 23 5.11 11.12 6.47
N PHE A 24 6.05 10.21 6.72
CA PHE A 24 6.08 9.41 7.94
C PHE A 24 6.31 10.26 9.18
N VAL A 25 7.23 11.23 9.12
CA VAL A 25 7.51 12.14 10.24
C VAL A 25 6.28 12.99 10.55
N VAL A 26 5.65 13.59 9.55
CA VAL A 26 4.40 14.36 9.71
C VAL A 26 3.30 13.49 10.31
N SER A 27 3.13 12.27 9.80
CA SER A 27 2.15 11.30 10.29
C SER A 27 2.42 10.88 11.74
N LEU A 28 3.66 10.54 12.11
CA LEU A 28 4.00 10.10 13.47
C LEU A 28 3.88 11.25 14.47
N LEU A 29 4.38 12.43 14.11
CA LEU A 29 4.35 13.63 14.94
C LEU A 29 3.02 14.39 14.86
N ALA A 30 1.98 13.83 14.21
CA ALA A 30 0.67 14.45 14.11
C ALA A 30 0.10 14.99 15.45
N PRO A 31 0.18 14.27 16.59
CA PRO A 31 -0.33 14.78 17.87
C PRO A 31 0.42 16.01 18.39
N TRP A 32 1.63 16.28 17.89
CA TRP A 32 2.47 17.40 18.33
C TRP A 32 2.52 18.54 17.32
N ILE A 33 2.34 18.25 16.03
CA ILE A 33 2.42 19.24 14.94
C ILE A 33 1.03 19.79 14.56
N SER A 34 -0.05 19.04 14.83
CA SER A 34 -1.41 19.47 14.51
C SER A 34 -1.76 20.78 15.25
N PRO A 35 -2.10 21.87 14.55
CA PRO A 35 -2.44 23.15 15.18
C PRO A 35 -3.64 23.05 16.13
N CYS A 36 -4.65 22.28 15.73
CA CYS A 36 -5.90 22.10 16.44
C CYS A 36 -6.22 20.61 16.63
N ASP A 37 -7.20 20.31 17.48
CA ASP A 37 -7.80 18.98 17.55
C ASP A 37 -8.56 18.70 16.23
N PRO A 38 -8.22 17.63 15.48
CA PRO A 38 -8.87 17.30 14.20
C PRO A 38 -10.36 16.97 14.33
N GLY A 39 -10.84 16.69 15.55
CA GLY A 39 -12.24 16.40 15.86
C GLY A 39 -13.02 17.57 16.44
N ALA A 40 -12.38 18.70 16.79
CA ALA A 40 -13.04 19.84 17.42
C ALA A 40 -13.98 20.54 16.44
N ILE A 41 -15.28 20.47 16.71
CA ILE A 41 -16.35 21.08 15.92
C ILE A 41 -16.51 22.54 16.35
N ASP A 42 -16.49 23.45 15.37
CA ASP A 42 -16.76 24.87 15.58
C ASP A 42 -17.83 25.36 14.59
N LEU A 43 -19.09 25.37 15.04
CA LEU A 43 -20.22 25.76 14.19
C LEU A 43 -20.22 27.26 13.83
N GLN A 44 -19.39 28.09 14.45
CA GLN A 44 -19.28 29.51 14.11
C GLN A 44 -18.38 29.74 12.89
N ASN A 45 -17.44 28.82 12.67
CA ASN A 45 -16.46 28.89 11.59
C ASN A 45 -16.71 27.78 10.56
N VAL A 46 -17.95 27.57 10.10
CA VAL A 46 -18.27 26.57 9.07
C VAL A 46 -17.83 27.06 7.69
N LEU A 47 -17.07 26.23 6.96
CA LEU A 47 -16.57 26.54 5.61
C LEU A 47 -15.83 27.89 5.54
N ALA A 48 -15.11 28.24 6.61
CA ALA A 48 -14.34 29.45 6.69
C ALA A 48 -13.13 29.37 5.75
N PRO A 49 -12.79 30.47 5.03
CA PRO A 49 -11.61 30.51 4.18
C PRO A 49 -10.32 30.41 5.01
N PRO A 50 -9.17 30.13 4.38
CA PRO A 50 -7.87 30.15 5.03
C PRO A 50 -7.62 31.41 5.86
N SER A 51 -7.20 31.24 7.11
CA SER A 51 -6.90 32.29 8.07
C SER A 51 -5.62 31.99 8.86
N GLY A 52 -5.14 32.94 9.67
CA GLY A 52 -3.98 32.72 10.54
C GLY A 52 -4.21 31.65 11.62
N GLU A 53 -5.46 31.43 11.99
CA GLU A 53 -5.90 30.38 12.93
C GLU A 53 -6.14 29.06 12.21
N HIS A 54 -6.77 29.10 11.03
CA HIS A 54 -7.07 27.94 10.18
C HIS A 54 -6.33 28.04 8.85
N TRP A 55 -5.09 27.55 8.78
CA TRP A 55 -4.21 27.79 7.62
C TRP A 55 -4.77 27.29 6.30
N PHE A 56 -5.55 26.21 6.32
CA PHE A 56 -6.25 25.65 5.15
C PHE A 56 -7.77 25.86 5.19
N GLY A 57 -8.25 26.72 6.10
CA GLY A 57 -9.67 26.91 6.36
C GLY A 57 -10.29 25.76 7.14
N THR A 58 -11.62 25.75 7.18
CA THR A 58 -12.41 24.78 7.95
C THR A 58 -13.37 24.00 7.07
N ASP A 59 -13.81 22.82 7.54
CA ASP A 59 -14.77 21.98 6.83
C ASP A 59 -16.24 22.30 7.16
N GLN A 60 -17.18 21.47 6.69
CA GLN A 60 -18.63 21.61 6.92
C GLN A 60 -19.04 21.59 8.40
N LEU A 61 -18.18 21.08 9.29
CA LEU A 61 -18.40 21.08 10.74
C LEU A 61 -17.50 22.11 11.44
N GLY A 62 -16.88 23.00 10.68
CA GLY A 62 -15.93 24.01 11.16
C GLY A 62 -14.64 23.43 11.73
N ARG A 63 -14.28 22.19 11.38
CA ARG A 63 -13.05 21.57 11.85
C ARG A 63 -11.88 22.03 10.99
N ASP A 64 -10.72 22.24 11.61
CA ASP A 64 -9.50 22.66 10.92
C ASP A 64 -9.02 21.63 9.87
N VAL A 65 -8.97 22.04 8.60
CA VAL A 65 -8.63 21.14 7.48
C VAL A 65 -7.17 20.68 7.55
N LEU A 66 -6.24 21.56 7.93
CA LEU A 66 -4.81 21.21 8.02
C LEU A 66 -4.57 20.12 9.08
N SER A 67 -5.14 20.30 10.27
CA SER A 67 -5.10 19.33 11.36
C SER A 67 -5.69 17.98 10.92
N ARG A 68 -6.82 18.00 10.23
CA ARG A 68 -7.44 16.80 9.66
C ARG A 68 -6.55 16.13 8.61
N MET A 69 -5.85 16.88 7.75
CA MET A 69 -4.93 16.33 6.75
C MET A 69 -3.71 15.65 7.39
N ILE A 70 -3.13 16.27 8.42
CA ILE A 70 -1.99 15.73 9.18
C ILE A 70 -2.39 14.42 9.88
N TRP A 71 -3.53 14.41 10.57
CA TRP A 71 -4.05 13.20 11.19
C TRP A 71 -4.50 12.15 10.19
N GLY A 72 -5.08 12.57 9.06
CA GLY A 72 -5.49 11.70 7.96
C GLY A 72 -4.32 10.94 7.34
N ALA A 73 -3.12 11.54 7.32
CA ALA A 73 -1.90 10.88 6.86
C ALA A 73 -1.61 9.59 7.64
N ARG A 74 -1.88 9.55 8.96
CA ARG A 74 -1.73 8.33 9.77
C ARG A 74 -2.59 7.20 9.27
N ILE A 75 -3.83 7.52 8.93
CA ILE A 75 -4.82 6.54 8.52
C ILE A 75 -4.52 6.05 7.11
N SER A 76 -4.36 6.95 6.15
CA SER A 76 -4.09 6.58 4.76
C SER A 76 -2.74 5.86 4.60
N LEU A 77 -1.67 6.29 5.29
CA LEU A 77 -0.41 5.54 5.27
C LEU A 77 -0.55 4.15 5.89
N LYS A 78 -1.26 4.01 7.02
CA LYS A 78 -1.53 2.68 7.60
C LYS A 78 -2.25 1.78 6.60
N VAL A 79 -3.24 2.29 5.88
CA VAL A 79 -3.95 1.51 4.85
C VAL A 79 -3.01 1.07 3.75
N GLY A 80 -2.22 2.00 3.20
CA GLY A 80 -1.26 1.69 2.14
C GLY A 80 -0.27 0.59 2.55
N PHE A 81 0.35 0.72 3.71
CA PHE A 81 1.36 -0.25 4.15
C PHE A 81 0.79 -1.61 4.52
N VAL A 82 -0.34 -1.66 5.25
CA VAL A 82 -0.92 -2.93 5.71
C VAL A 82 -1.50 -3.71 4.52
N ALA A 83 -2.29 -3.05 3.67
CA ALA A 83 -2.90 -3.70 2.51
C ALA A 83 -1.85 -4.19 1.52
N THR A 84 -0.87 -3.35 1.17
CA THR A 84 0.22 -3.75 0.28
C THR A 84 1.12 -4.81 0.89
N GLY A 85 1.42 -4.72 2.19
CA GLY A 85 2.19 -5.74 2.90
C GLY A 85 1.52 -7.12 2.81
N LEU A 86 0.21 -7.19 3.02
CA LEU A 86 -0.57 -8.42 2.89
C LEU A 86 -0.55 -8.95 1.44
N ALA A 87 -0.78 -8.06 0.45
CA ALA A 87 -0.73 -8.42 -0.96
C ALA A 87 0.63 -8.97 -1.38
N ILE A 88 1.73 -8.35 -0.91
CA ILE A 88 3.09 -8.79 -1.17
C ILE A 88 3.37 -10.12 -0.51
N LEU A 89 2.97 -10.31 0.74
CA LEU A 89 3.19 -11.56 1.46
C LEU A 89 2.58 -12.73 0.69
N ILE A 90 1.31 -12.60 0.29
CA ILE A 90 0.60 -13.62 -0.47
C ILE A 90 1.25 -13.82 -1.85
N GLY A 91 1.50 -12.74 -2.57
CA GLY A 91 2.07 -12.81 -3.91
C GLY A 91 3.50 -13.34 -3.94
N MET A 92 4.31 -13.02 -2.94
CA MET A 92 5.66 -13.53 -2.77
C MET A 92 5.65 -15.04 -2.57
N ILE A 93 4.79 -15.55 -1.67
CA ILE A 93 4.70 -16.99 -1.40
C ILE A 93 4.24 -17.74 -2.65
N LEU A 94 3.13 -17.31 -3.26
CA LEU A 94 2.57 -17.99 -4.43
C LEU A 94 3.49 -17.86 -5.66
N GLY A 95 4.09 -16.69 -5.87
CA GLY A 95 5.00 -16.44 -6.98
C GLY A 95 6.31 -17.20 -6.84
N ALA A 96 6.86 -17.28 -5.62
CA ALA A 96 8.05 -18.07 -5.33
C ALA A 96 7.81 -19.56 -5.57
N VAL A 97 6.68 -20.09 -5.09
CA VAL A 97 6.30 -21.50 -5.30
C VAL A 97 6.09 -21.80 -6.78
N ALA A 98 5.31 -20.98 -7.49
CA ALA A 98 5.06 -21.15 -8.92
C ALA A 98 6.36 -21.07 -9.74
N GLY A 99 7.16 -20.02 -9.51
CA GLY A 99 8.40 -19.78 -10.24
C GLY A 99 9.50 -20.79 -9.92
N TYR A 100 9.63 -21.25 -8.67
CA TYR A 100 10.66 -22.20 -8.26
C TYR A 100 10.35 -23.65 -8.67
N TYR A 101 9.11 -24.11 -8.55
CA TYR A 101 8.78 -25.50 -8.89
C TYR A 101 8.46 -25.64 -10.38
N GLY A 102 7.76 -24.68 -11.00
CA GLY A 102 7.35 -24.79 -12.40
C GLY A 102 6.29 -25.88 -12.64
N GLY A 103 6.14 -26.30 -13.90
CA GLY A 103 5.31 -27.44 -14.29
C GLY A 103 3.84 -27.30 -13.89
N TRP A 104 3.27 -28.33 -13.28
CA TRP A 104 1.86 -28.35 -12.90
C TRP A 104 1.52 -27.39 -11.75
N ILE A 105 2.45 -27.20 -10.80
CA ILE A 105 2.26 -26.28 -9.66
C ILE A 105 2.09 -24.86 -10.17
N ASP A 106 2.97 -24.47 -11.08
CA ASP A 106 2.89 -23.19 -11.78
C ASP A 106 1.56 -23.06 -12.54
N ALA A 107 1.19 -24.06 -13.34
CA ALA A 107 -0.04 -24.04 -14.10
C ALA A 107 -1.30 -23.86 -13.23
N VAL A 108 -1.37 -24.53 -12.07
CA VAL A 108 -2.50 -24.41 -11.14
C VAL A 108 -2.55 -23.03 -10.49
N ILE A 109 -1.42 -22.53 -9.97
CA ILE A 109 -1.36 -21.21 -9.33
C ILE A 109 -1.68 -20.12 -10.34
N MET A 110 -1.08 -20.16 -11.54
CA MET A 110 -1.34 -19.17 -12.58
C MET A 110 -2.78 -19.24 -13.08
N ARG A 111 -3.37 -20.44 -13.20
CA ARG A 111 -4.78 -20.55 -13.57
C ARG A 111 -5.69 -19.88 -12.54
N PHE A 112 -5.41 -20.05 -11.25
CA PHE A 112 -6.15 -19.37 -10.20
C PHE A 112 -5.96 -17.84 -10.26
N VAL A 113 -4.73 -17.37 -10.46
CA VAL A 113 -4.43 -15.93 -10.66
C VAL A 113 -5.18 -15.37 -11.86
N ASP A 114 -5.17 -16.06 -12.99
CA ASP A 114 -5.82 -15.61 -14.23
C ASP A 114 -7.34 -15.51 -14.05
N VAL A 115 -7.96 -16.48 -13.36
CA VAL A 115 -9.39 -16.42 -13.02
C VAL A 115 -9.71 -15.22 -12.15
N MET A 116 -8.89 -14.94 -11.15
CA MET A 116 -9.09 -13.77 -10.27
C MET A 116 -8.88 -12.44 -11.03
N LEU A 117 -7.93 -12.37 -11.94
CA LEU A 117 -7.66 -11.17 -12.76
C LEU A 117 -8.77 -10.85 -13.77
N CYS A 118 -9.62 -11.83 -14.12
CA CYS A 118 -10.82 -11.58 -14.93
C CYS A 118 -11.84 -10.69 -14.21
N PHE A 119 -11.83 -10.67 -12.87
CA PHE A 119 -12.68 -9.79 -12.08
C PHE A 119 -11.99 -8.45 -11.85
N PRO A 120 -12.63 -7.31 -12.15
CA PRO A 120 -12.04 -6.03 -11.82
C PRO A 120 -11.96 -5.88 -10.29
N ALA A 121 -10.74 -5.72 -9.78
CA ALA A 121 -10.45 -5.77 -8.34
C ALA A 121 -11.32 -4.81 -7.53
N PHE A 122 -11.62 -3.63 -8.05
CA PHE A 122 -12.47 -2.65 -7.39
C PHE A 122 -13.90 -3.17 -7.13
N PHE A 123 -14.52 -3.85 -8.11
CA PHE A 123 -15.84 -4.44 -7.91
C PHE A 123 -15.81 -5.61 -6.92
N LEU A 124 -14.73 -6.40 -6.92
CA LEU A 124 -14.56 -7.47 -5.95
C LEU A 124 -14.48 -6.90 -4.52
N ILE A 125 -13.73 -5.80 -4.33
CA ILE A 125 -13.63 -5.10 -3.05
C ILE A 125 -15.02 -4.60 -2.61
N LEU A 126 -15.77 -3.94 -3.49
CA LEU A 126 -17.12 -3.45 -3.17
C LEU A 126 -18.08 -4.58 -2.79
N ALA A 127 -18.06 -5.67 -3.56
CA ALA A 127 -18.91 -6.83 -3.29
C ALA A 127 -18.60 -7.43 -1.91
N VAL A 128 -17.33 -7.57 -1.55
CA VAL A 128 -16.94 -8.13 -0.24
C VAL A 128 -17.29 -7.17 0.90
N ILE A 129 -17.01 -5.87 0.75
CA ILE A 129 -17.29 -4.90 1.82
C ILE A 129 -18.81 -4.78 2.08
N ALA A 130 -19.66 -4.97 1.07
CA ALA A 130 -21.12 -4.93 1.24
C ALA A 130 -21.65 -5.98 2.25
N PHE A 131 -20.90 -7.04 2.52
CA PHE A 131 -21.25 -8.07 3.52
C PHE A 131 -20.51 -7.92 4.85
N LEU A 132 -19.61 -6.95 4.98
CA LEU A 132 -18.80 -6.74 6.19
C LEU A 132 -19.26 -5.51 6.95
N GLU A 133 -19.03 -5.52 8.26
CA GLU A 133 -19.24 -4.33 9.07
C GLU A 133 -18.23 -3.23 8.68
N PRO A 134 -18.64 -1.94 8.70
CA PRO A 134 -17.74 -0.83 8.43
C PRO A 134 -16.56 -0.79 9.40
N SER A 135 -15.37 -1.10 8.91
CA SER A 135 -14.13 -1.09 9.70
C SER A 135 -12.94 -0.84 8.80
N ILE A 136 -12.01 -0.01 9.27
CA ILE A 136 -10.80 0.27 8.51
C ILE A 136 -9.94 -1.00 8.34
N TRP A 137 -9.94 -1.89 9.32
CA TRP A 137 -9.23 -3.17 9.22
C TRP A 137 -9.82 -4.06 8.14
N ASN A 138 -11.16 -4.08 8.01
CA ASN A 138 -11.84 -4.82 6.94
C ASN A 138 -11.43 -4.27 5.58
N ILE A 139 -11.41 -2.94 5.40
CA ILE A 139 -10.95 -2.30 4.17
C ILE A 139 -9.50 -2.69 3.84
N MET A 140 -8.59 -2.60 4.81
CA MET A 140 -7.17 -2.98 4.61
C MET A 140 -7.00 -4.44 4.18
N ILE A 141 -7.70 -5.36 4.87
CA ILE A 141 -7.64 -6.79 4.59
C ILE A 141 -8.18 -7.08 3.19
N VAL A 142 -9.35 -6.52 2.84
CA VAL A 142 -9.98 -6.75 1.54
C VAL A 142 -9.13 -6.20 0.40
N ILE A 143 -8.56 -5.00 0.53
CA ILE A 143 -7.61 -4.46 -0.46
C ILE A 143 -6.38 -5.37 -0.59
N GLY A 144 -5.82 -5.84 0.53
CA GLY A 144 -4.66 -6.74 0.49
C GLY A 144 -4.94 -8.11 -0.13
N LEU A 145 -6.09 -8.72 0.21
CA LEU A 145 -6.54 -10.01 -0.33
C LEU A 145 -6.93 -9.96 -1.80
N THR A 146 -7.14 -8.77 -2.36
CA THR A 146 -7.43 -8.57 -3.78
C THR A 146 -6.21 -8.01 -4.55
N GLY A 147 -5.17 -7.54 -3.87
CA GLY A 147 -3.99 -6.92 -4.49
C GLY A 147 -2.83 -7.86 -4.85
N TRP A 148 -2.87 -9.13 -4.46
CA TRP A 148 -1.70 -10.03 -4.54
C TRP A 148 -1.38 -10.55 -5.95
N MET A 149 -2.35 -10.59 -6.86
CA MET A 149 -2.24 -11.24 -8.18
C MET A 149 -1.08 -10.70 -9.04
N GLY A 150 -0.93 -9.38 -9.09
CA GLY A 150 0.15 -8.73 -9.86
C GLY A 150 1.53 -9.05 -9.28
N VAL A 151 1.65 -9.06 -7.94
CA VAL A 151 2.89 -9.41 -7.24
C VAL A 151 3.27 -10.87 -7.49
N THR A 152 2.30 -11.79 -7.50
CA THR A 152 2.52 -13.21 -7.82
C THR A 152 3.19 -13.38 -9.18
N ARG A 153 2.67 -12.70 -10.21
CA ARG A 153 3.21 -12.79 -11.58
C ARG A 153 4.61 -12.20 -11.67
N LEU A 154 4.85 -11.08 -11.01
CA LEU A 154 6.16 -10.44 -10.95
C LEU A 154 7.20 -11.37 -10.29
N VAL A 155 6.92 -11.82 -9.07
CA VAL A 155 7.82 -12.71 -8.31
C VAL A 155 8.07 -14.00 -9.07
N ARG A 156 7.03 -14.58 -9.68
CA ARG A 156 7.20 -15.76 -10.54
C ARG A 156 8.20 -15.51 -11.67
N ALA A 157 8.08 -14.40 -12.38
CA ALA A 157 8.98 -14.07 -13.49
C ALA A 157 10.43 -13.94 -13.02
N ASP A 158 10.66 -13.27 -11.88
CA ASP A 158 12.00 -13.17 -11.28
C ASP A 158 12.54 -14.55 -10.88
N PHE A 159 11.72 -15.39 -10.25
CA PHE A 159 12.11 -16.73 -9.84
C PHE A 159 12.46 -17.64 -11.01
N ILE A 160 11.72 -17.55 -12.12
CA ILE A 160 12.03 -18.29 -13.36
C ILE A 160 13.39 -17.85 -13.92
N SER A 161 13.70 -16.54 -13.91
CA SER A 161 15.00 -16.06 -14.40
C SER A 161 16.15 -16.41 -13.44
N LEU A 162 15.95 -16.24 -12.13
CA LEU A 162 16.99 -16.41 -11.12
C LEU A 162 17.34 -17.87 -10.88
N ARG A 163 16.36 -18.79 -10.95
CA ARG A 163 16.61 -20.23 -10.74
C ARG A 163 17.54 -20.86 -11.77
N GLU A 164 17.68 -20.25 -12.94
CA GLU A 164 18.54 -20.75 -14.03
C GLU A 164 20.00 -20.28 -13.91
N ARG A 165 20.30 -19.34 -13.01
CA ARG A 165 21.64 -18.76 -12.87
C ARG A 165 22.64 -19.69 -12.16
N ASP A 166 23.92 -19.47 -12.44
CA ASP A 166 25.02 -20.33 -11.96
C ASP A 166 25.12 -20.42 -10.43
N PHE A 167 24.80 -19.36 -9.69
CA PHE A 167 24.83 -19.40 -8.23
C PHE A 167 23.80 -20.38 -7.64
N VAL A 168 22.64 -20.56 -8.31
CA VAL A 168 21.63 -21.54 -7.90
C VAL A 168 22.08 -22.96 -8.24
N ARG A 169 22.68 -23.15 -9.42
CA ARG A 169 23.25 -24.45 -9.83
C ARG A 169 24.37 -24.88 -8.88
N ALA A 170 25.26 -23.96 -8.52
CA ALA A 170 26.33 -24.19 -7.54
C ALA A 170 25.76 -24.54 -6.15
N ALA A 171 24.76 -23.80 -5.67
CA ALA A 171 24.09 -24.09 -4.38
C ALA A 171 23.45 -25.49 -4.37
N ARG A 172 22.86 -25.91 -5.49
CA ARG A 172 22.31 -27.27 -5.62
C ARG A 172 23.40 -28.35 -5.65
N ALA A 173 24.51 -28.10 -6.35
CA ALA A 173 25.63 -29.04 -6.44
C ALA A 173 26.29 -29.33 -5.08
N ILE A 174 26.28 -28.35 -4.15
CA ILE A 174 26.75 -28.52 -2.77
C ILE A 174 25.68 -29.07 -1.82
N GLY A 175 24.52 -29.49 -2.33
CA GLY A 175 23.46 -30.15 -1.55
C GLY A 175 22.52 -29.21 -0.78
N ALA A 176 22.39 -27.93 -1.16
CA ALA A 176 21.40 -27.05 -0.56
C ALA A 176 19.97 -27.53 -0.86
N ASN A 177 19.12 -27.56 0.17
CA ASN A 177 17.70 -27.87 0.00
C ASN A 177 16.92 -26.70 -0.65
N ASP A 178 15.72 -27.00 -1.14
CA ASP A 178 14.88 -26.03 -1.85
C ASP A 178 14.57 -24.78 -1.02
N ALA A 179 14.25 -24.94 0.28
CA ALA A 179 13.95 -23.82 1.16
C ALA A 179 15.15 -22.87 1.28
N ARG A 180 16.37 -23.41 1.41
CA ARG A 180 17.60 -22.62 1.44
C ARG A 180 17.80 -21.88 0.12
N ILE A 181 17.59 -22.54 -1.02
CA ILE A 181 17.70 -21.91 -2.34
C ILE A 181 16.68 -20.78 -2.51
N ILE A 182 15.42 -21.02 -2.15
CA ILE A 182 14.34 -20.04 -2.24
C ILE A 182 14.62 -18.82 -1.37
N PHE A 183 14.80 -19.00 -0.06
CA PHE A 183 14.82 -17.88 0.89
C PHE A 183 16.18 -17.21 1.05
N LEU A 184 17.29 -17.92 0.84
CA LEU A 184 18.64 -17.36 1.04
C LEU A 184 19.36 -17.00 -0.26
N HIS A 185 18.94 -17.56 -1.41
CA HIS A 185 19.62 -17.31 -2.68
C HIS A 185 18.74 -16.57 -3.69
N ILE A 186 17.52 -17.03 -3.97
CA ILE A 186 16.67 -16.43 -5.01
C ILE A 186 15.91 -15.21 -4.47
N LEU A 187 15.18 -15.36 -3.38
CA LEU A 187 14.32 -14.31 -2.84
C LEU A 187 15.07 -13.00 -2.55
N PRO A 188 16.28 -13.00 -1.93
CA PRO A 188 17.03 -11.76 -1.71
C PRO A 188 17.38 -11.01 -3.00
N ASN A 189 17.58 -11.73 -4.12
CA ASN A 189 17.82 -11.12 -5.42
C ASN A 189 16.52 -10.60 -6.07
N ALA A 190 15.37 -11.21 -5.77
CA ALA A 190 14.06 -10.74 -6.22
C ALA A 190 13.52 -9.57 -5.36
N LEU A 191 14.10 -9.26 -4.20
CA LEU A 191 13.62 -8.16 -3.35
C LEU A 191 13.65 -6.80 -4.07
N ALA A 192 14.55 -6.58 -5.01
CA ALA A 192 14.65 -5.33 -5.74
C ALA A 192 13.36 -5.00 -6.52
N SER A 193 12.85 -5.95 -7.31
CA SER A 193 11.60 -5.80 -8.06
C SER A 193 10.38 -5.77 -7.14
N ILE A 194 10.38 -6.59 -6.08
CA ILE A 194 9.30 -6.64 -5.08
C ILE A 194 9.16 -5.28 -4.38
N LEU A 195 10.26 -4.65 -3.99
CA LEU A 195 10.25 -3.32 -3.36
C LEU A 195 9.71 -2.24 -4.30
N VAL A 196 10.01 -2.31 -5.60
CA VAL A 196 9.43 -1.41 -6.60
C VAL A 196 7.93 -1.64 -6.75
N ALA A 197 7.47 -2.90 -6.75
CA ALA A 197 6.04 -3.19 -6.75
C ALA A 197 5.35 -2.72 -5.46
N ALA A 198 6.06 -2.78 -4.32
CA ALA A 198 5.54 -2.31 -3.05
C ALA A 198 5.26 -0.81 -3.02
N THR A 199 6.15 0.01 -3.56
CA THR A 199 5.94 1.46 -3.59
C THR A 199 4.72 1.85 -4.42
N LEU A 200 4.56 1.22 -5.60
CA LEU A 200 3.38 1.40 -6.45
C LEU A 200 2.11 0.84 -5.79
N GLY A 201 2.23 -0.30 -5.10
CA GLY A 201 1.13 -0.92 -4.36
C GLY A 201 0.60 -0.02 -3.24
N ILE A 202 1.48 0.62 -2.47
CA ILE A 202 1.11 1.52 -1.37
C ILE A 202 0.30 2.69 -1.91
N ALA A 203 0.76 3.32 -2.99
CA ALA A 203 0.03 4.40 -3.65
C ALA A 203 -1.34 3.92 -4.17
N GLY A 204 -1.38 2.75 -4.82
CA GLY A 204 -2.62 2.15 -5.31
C GLY A 204 -3.64 1.82 -4.22
N ALA A 205 -3.17 1.33 -3.07
CA ALA A 205 -4.02 1.04 -1.91
C ALA A 205 -4.60 2.31 -1.28
N ILE A 206 -3.81 3.39 -1.17
CA ILE A 206 -4.29 4.70 -0.70
C ILE A 206 -5.36 5.28 -1.64
N LEU A 207 -5.12 5.19 -2.96
CA LEU A 207 -6.10 5.64 -3.96
C LEU A 207 -7.39 4.82 -3.91
N THR A 208 -7.27 3.51 -3.71
CA THR A 208 -8.42 2.61 -3.59
C THR A 208 -9.23 2.92 -2.35
N GLU A 209 -8.60 3.13 -1.19
CA GLU A 209 -9.29 3.61 0.02
C GLU A 209 -9.99 4.95 -0.23
N SER A 210 -9.31 5.88 -0.89
CA SER A 210 -9.89 7.18 -1.21
C SER A 210 -11.13 7.06 -2.10
N ALA A 211 -11.10 6.16 -3.09
CA ALA A 211 -12.24 5.86 -3.95
C ALA A 211 -13.40 5.19 -3.19
N LEU A 212 -13.11 4.31 -2.22
CA LEU A 212 -14.15 3.71 -1.37
C LEU A 212 -14.79 4.75 -0.44
N SER A 213 -13.96 5.62 0.14
CA SER A 213 -14.38 6.76 0.96
C SER A 213 -15.26 7.73 0.17
N PHE A 214 -14.95 7.94 -1.11
CA PHE A 214 -15.79 8.69 -2.03
C PHE A 214 -17.18 8.07 -2.24
N LEU A 215 -17.28 6.75 -2.24
CA LEU A 215 -18.54 6.02 -2.35
C LEU A 215 -19.30 5.87 -1.02
N GLY A 216 -18.81 6.48 0.07
CA GLY A 216 -19.41 6.41 1.41
C GLY A 216 -19.13 5.11 2.16
N ILE A 217 -18.30 4.22 1.60
CA ILE A 217 -18.01 2.88 2.12
C ILE A 217 -16.64 2.83 2.84
N GLY A 218 -15.91 3.94 2.83
CA GLY A 218 -14.57 4.04 3.40
C GLY A 218 -14.54 4.30 4.91
N VAL A 219 -13.49 5.01 5.36
CA VAL A 219 -13.28 5.31 6.78
C VAL A 219 -14.45 6.12 7.31
N GLN A 220 -15.01 5.74 8.46
CA GLN A 220 -16.18 6.43 9.01
C GLN A 220 -15.77 7.62 9.91
N PRO A 221 -16.50 8.75 9.87
CA PRO A 221 -16.33 9.83 10.83
C PRO A 221 -16.45 9.33 12.29
N PRO A 222 -15.76 9.96 13.26
CA PRO A 222 -15.02 11.22 13.19
C PRO A 222 -13.59 11.11 12.63
N THR A 223 -13.11 9.89 12.39
CA THR A 223 -11.73 9.60 12.00
C THR A 223 -11.39 10.25 10.65
N PRO A 224 -10.35 11.10 10.56
CA PRO A 224 -9.93 11.66 9.28
C PRO A 224 -9.13 10.64 8.44
N SER A 225 -9.39 10.61 7.13
CA SER A 225 -8.53 10.01 6.12
C SER A 225 -8.40 10.99 4.95
N TRP A 226 -7.36 10.84 4.12
CA TRP A 226 -7.24 11.67 2.91
C TRP A 226 -8.42 11.47 1.96
N GLY A 227 -8.94 10.23 1.86
CA GLY A 227 -10.16 9.94 1.10
C GLY A 227 -11.35 10.79 1.52
N ASN A 228 -11.67 10.79 2.82
CA ASN A 228 -12.83 11.52 3.33
C ASN A 228 -12.69 13.04 3.17
N ILE A 229 -11.46 13.56 3.33
CA ILE A 229 -11.18 14.99 3.18
C ILE A 229 -11.34 15.40 1.71
N LEU A 230 -10.91 14.58 0.77
CA LEU A 230 -11.12 14.81 -0.67
C LEU A 230 -12.61 14.78 -1.03
N THR A 231 -13.37 13.83 -0.51
CA THR A 231 -14.83 13.77 -0.71
C THR A 231 -15.50 15.05 -0.20
N ALA A 232 -15.17 15.46 1.04
CA ALA A 232 -15.67 16.70 1.61
C ALA A 232 -15.28 17.91 0.75
N GLY A 233 -14.05 17.99 0.24
CA GLY A 233 -13.63 19.04 -0.69
C GLY A 233 -14.54 19.11 -1.92
N LYS A 234 -14.83 17.97 -2.57
CA LYS A 234 -15.73 17.93 -3.74
C LYS A 234 -17.16 18.39 -3.40
N ASP A 235 -17.68 18.03 -2.24
CA ASP A 235 -19.06 18.37 -1.87
C ASP A 235 -19.26 19.86 -1.55
N ASN A 236 -18.18 20.64 -1.43
CA ASN A 236 -18.22 22.08 -1.09
C ASN A 236 -17.58 22.99 -2.16
N ILE A 237 -17.33 22.49 -3.37
CA ILE A 237 -17.00 23.29 -4.56
C ILE A 237 -18.28 23.56 -5.33
#